data_AF-A0A2S9GF91-F1
#
_entry.id   AF-A0A2S9GF91-F1
#
_cell.length_a   1.000
_cell.length_b   1.000
_cell.length_c   1.000
_cell.angle_alpha   90.00
_cell.angle_beta   90.00
_cell.angle_gamma   90.00
#
_symmetry.space_group_name_H-M   'P 1'
#
loop_
_entity.id
_entity.type
_entity.pdbx_description
1 polymer ?
#
loop_
_entity_poly.entity_id
_entity_poly.type
_entity_poly.pdbx_seq_one_letter_code
_entity_poly.pdbx_strand_id
1 'polypeptide(L)'
;MALIGTGNCGSLALRQLIEDARFELVGVWVSSEAKVGKDAGEPARLDVTTGVAATGDLDAIIAAAPDCAVYCAMGDVRPREALAD
;
A
#
# COMPACT_ATOMS: atom_id res chain seq x y z
N MET A 1 -8.45 5.69 -0.19
CA MET A 1 -7.39 5.31 -1.15
C MET A 1 -6.53 4.18 -0.60
N ALA A 2 -5.98 3.33 -1.47
CA ALA A 2 -4.98 2.31 -1.10
C ALA A 2 -3.66 2.47 -1.86
N LEU A 3 -2.54 2.05 -1.26
CA LEU A 3 -1.23 1.99 -1.93
C LEU A 3 -0.76 0.54 -2.08
N ILE A 4 -0.36 0.15 -3.29
CA ILE A 4 0.17 -1.18 -3.59
C ILE A 4 1.65 -1.08 -3.95
N GLY A 5 2.49 -1.61 -3.07
CA GLY A 5 3.94 -1.66 -3.25
C GLY A 5 4.65 -0.47 -2.61
N THR A 6 5.48 -0.75 -1.59
CA THR A 6 6.23 0.25 -0.79
C THR A 6 7.71 0.28 -1.14
N GLY A 7 8.03 0.17 -2.44
CA GLY A 7 9.40 0.33 -2.96
C GLY A 7 9.81 1.81 -3.04
N ASN A 8 10.88 2.13 -3.77
CA ASN A 8 11.42 3.50 -3.85
C ASN A 8 10.36 4.54 -4.25
N CYS A 9 9.58 4.28 -5.31
CA CYS A 9 8.49 5.18 -5.72
C CYS A 9 7.29 5.09 -4.76
N GLY A 10 6.94 3.87 -4.35
CA GLY A 10 5.81 3.61 -3.47
C GLY A 10 5.90 4.30 -2.11
N SER A 11 7.07 4.33 -1.48
CA SER A 11 7.25 5.03 -0.20
C SER A 11 7.05 6.55 -0.32
N LEU A 12 7.45 7.13 -1.47
CA LEU A 12 7.26 8.56 -1.72
C LEU A 12 5.79 8.89 -2.01
N ALA A 13 5.13 8.06 -2.80
CA ALA A 13 3.69 8.18 -3.05
C ALA A 13 2.90 8.02 -1.74
N LEU A 14 3.23 7.03 -0.92
CA LEU A 14 2.60 6.79 0.37
C LEU A 14 2.75 7.98 1.32
N ARG A 15 3.95 8.56 1.38
CA ARG A 15 4.19 9.79 2.14
C ARG A 15 3.23 10.90 1.72
N GLN A 16 3.09 11.15 0.42
CA GLN A 16 2.18 12.19 -0.07
C GLN A 16 0.71 11.90 0.25
N LEU A 17 0.29 10.62 0.21
CA LEU A 17 -1.07 10.21 0.59
C LEU A 17 -1.34 10.41 2.08
N ILE A 18 -0.34 10.26 2.94
CA ILE A 18 -0.47 10.47 4.39
C ILE A 18 -0.47 11.95 4.76
N GLU A 19 0.38 12.76 4.12
CA GLU A 19 0.55 14.19 4.46
C GLU A 19 -0.56 15.10 3.88
N ASP A 20 -1.29 14.66 2.86
CA ASP A 20 -2.35 15.43 2.22
C ASP A 20 -3.73 15.08 2.77
N ALA A 21 -4.31 16.01 3.54
CA ALA A 21 -5.61 15.85 4.19
C ALA A 21 -6.79 15.65 3.23
N ARG A 22 -6.62 15.81 1.91
CA ARG A 22 -7.65 15.49 0.92
C ARG A 22 -7.78 13.99 0.68
N PHE A 23 -6.79 13.20 1.10
CA PHE A 23 -6.79 11.77 0.93
C PHE A 23 -6.93 11.06 2.28
N GLU A 24 -7.72 9.99 2.25
CA GLU A 24 -7.81 9.05 3.37
C GLU A 24 -7.15 7.74 2.94
N LEU A 25 -6.13 7.33 3.66
CA LEU A 25 -5.46 6.04 3.43
C LEU A 25 -6.25 4.96 4.16
N VAL A 26 -6.77 3.98 3.42
CA VAL A 26 -7.58 2.88 3.97
C VAL A 26 -6.88 1.51 3.88
N GLY A 27 -5.73 1.45 3.18
CA GLY A 27 -4.98 0.21 3.05
C GLY A 27 -3.61 0.39 2.40
N VAL A 28 -2.65 -0.43 2.82
CA VAL A 28 -1.31 -0.52 2.24
C VAL A 28 -0.95 -1.97 2.00
N TRP A 29 -0.63 -2.32 0.77
CA TRP A 29 -0.13 -3.64 0.41
C TRP A 29 1.38 -3.67 0.29
N VAL A 30 2.00 -4.71 0.85
CA VAL A 30 3.44 -4.97 0.82
C VAL A 30 3.73 -6.39 0.35
N SER A 31 4.76 -6.55 -0.47
CA SER A 31 5.20 -7.87 -0.95
C SER A 31 6.11 -8.62 0.02
N SER A 32 6.67 -7.92 1.02
CA SER A 32 7.61 -8.51 1.98
C SER A 32 6.90 -8.78 3.30
N GLU A 33 6.95 -10.04 3.76
CA GLU A 33 6.38 -10.47 5.05
C GLU A 33 6.92 -9.65 6.23
N ALA A 34 8.18 -9.21 6.17
CA ALA A 34 8.80 -8.38 7.20
C ALA A 34 8.13 -7.00 7.39
N LYS A 35 7.28 -6.59 6.44
CA LYS A 35 6.52 -5.34 6.51
C LYS A 35 5.06 -5.53 6.90
N VAL A 36 4.57 -6.77 6.94
CA VAL A 36 3.17 -7.05 7.31
C VAL A 36 2.93 -6.68 8.77
N GLY A 37 1.80 -6.05 9.05
CA GLY A 37 1.40 -5.57 10.38
C GLY A 37 2.04 -4.25 10.80
N LYS A 38 3.00 -3.71 10.04
CA LYS A 38 3.61 -2.40 10.35
C LYS A 38 2.70 -1.26 9.95
N ASP A 39 2.68 -0.19 10.74
CA ASP A 39 1.93 1.02 10.41
C ASP A 39 2.46 1.65 9.12
N ALA A 40 1.57 2.16 8.26
CA ALA A 40 1.92 2.78 7.00
C ALA A 40 2.89 3.98 7.12
N GLY A 41 2.96 4.63 8.28
CA GLY A 41 3.95 5.67 8.58
C GLY A 41 5.39 5.15 8.46
N GLU A 42 5.66 3.90 8.85
CA GLU A 42 7.02 3.34 8.78
C GLU A 42 7.50 3.12 7.33
N PRO A 43 6.75 2.43 6.43
CA PRO A 43 7.09 2.38 5.01
C PRO A 43 7.13 3.75 4.32
N ALA A 44 6.35 4.72 4.80
CA ALA A 44 6.38 6.11 4.32
C ALA A 44 7.59 6.90 4.84
N ARG A 45 8.34 6.35 5.80
CA ARG A 45 9.47 7.01 6.48
C ARG A 45 9.04 8.33 7.14
N LEU A 46 7.85 8.30 7.75
CA LEU A 46 7.30 9.40 8.53
C LEU A 46 7.27 8.97 10.00
N ASP A 47 7.55 9.92 10.88
CA ASP A 47 7.41 9.74 12.33
C ASP A 47 5.97 10.02 12.77
N VAL A 48 5.02 9.27 12.19
CA VAL A 48 3.58 9.38 12.44
C VAL A 48 2.97 7.98 12.52
N THR A 49 1.88 7.86 13.28
CA THR A 49 1.05 6.65 13.30
C THR A 49 -0.24 6.92 12.55
N THR A 50 -0.45 6.21 11.46
CA THR A 50 -1.63 6.35 10.59
C THR A 50 -2.81 5.51 11.06
N GLY A 51 -2.56 4.45 11.83
CA GLY A 51 -3.55 3.44 12.19
C GLY A 51 -3.80 2.41 11.08
N VAL A 52 -3.14 2.54 9.92
CA VAL A 52 -3.29 1.65 8.77
C VAL A 52 -2.15 0.64 8.79
N ALA A 53 -2.44 -0.60 9.14
CA ALA A 53 -1.46 -1.68 9.09
C ALA A 53 -1.23 -2.15 7.64
N ALA A 54 0.03 -2.33 7.27
CA ALA A 54 0.40 -2.92 6.00
C ALA A 54 0.03 -4.40 5.96
N THR A 55 -0.53 -4.86 4.84
CA THR A 55 -0.95 -6.26 4.63
C THR A 55 -0.22 -6.88 3.43
N GLY A 56 0.01 -8.19 3.50
CA GLY A 56 0.46 -8.99 2.35
C GLY A 56 -0.70 -9.57 1.54
N ASP A 57 -1.93 -9.37 1.99
CA ASP A 57 -3.15 -9.88 1.38
C ASP A 57 -3.82 -8.79 0.53
N LEU A 58 -3.97 -9.05 -0.78
CA LEU A 58 -4.62 -8.12 -1.70
C LEU A 58 -6.15 -8.18 -1.58
N ASP A 59 -6.72 -9.32 -1.20
CA ASP A 59 -8.17 -9.46 -0.99
C ASP A 59 -8.62 -8.59 0.18
N ALA A 60 -7.81 -8.47 1.23
CA ALA A 60 -8.04 -7.55 2.33
C ALA A 60 -8.09 -6.08 1.88
N ILE A 61 -7.27 -5.68 0.89
CA ILE A 61 -7.32 -4.32 0.33
C ILE A 61 -8.58 -4.11 -0.50
N ILE A 62 -8.99 -5.10 -1.28
CA ILE A 62 -10.22 -5.05 -2.09
C ILE A 62 -11.44 -4.98 -1.16
N ALA A 63 -11.47 -5.79 -0.10
CA ALA A 63 -12.53 -5.80 0.89
C ALA A 63 -12.64 -4.47 1.68
N ALA A 64 -11.52 -3.75 1.85
CA ALA A 64 -11.51 -2.39 2.40
C ALA A 64 -12.14 -1.34 1.47
N ALA A 65 -12.50 -1.73 0.24
CA ALA A 65 -13.23 -0.93 -0.74
C ALA A 65 -12.70 0.51 -0.94
N PRO A 66 -11.40 0.68 -1.28
CA PRO A 66 -10.85 2.01 -1.55
C PRO A 66 -11.48 2.60 -2.81
N ASP A 67 -11.78 3.91 -2.81
CA ASP A 67 -12.28 4.61 -4.00
C ASP A 67 -11.29 4.57 -5.18
N CYS A 68 -9.99 4.49 -4.87
CA CYS A 68 -8.93 4.33 -5.86
C CYS A 68 -7.64 3.77 -5.22
N ALA A 69 -6.79 3.18 -6.08
CA ALA A 69 -5.53 2.57 -5.69
C ALA A 69 -4.35 3.19 -6.44
N VAL A 70 -3.25 3.44 -5.73
CA VAL A 70 -1.96 3.86 -6.28
C VAL A 70 -1.06 2.64 -6.39
N TYR A 71 -0.84 2.18 -7.61
CA TYR A 71 -0.05 0.99 -7.89
C TYR A 71 1.41 1.37 -8.21
N CYS A 72 2.33 0.99 -7.34
CA CYS A 72 3.76 1.26 -7.44
C CYS A 72 4.62 -0.01 -7.40
N ALA A 73 4.01 -1.18 -7.61
CA ALA A 73 4.73 -2.42 -7.81
C ALA A 73 5.22 -2.49 -9.27
N MET A 74 6.54 -2.48 -9.46
CA MET A 74 7.16 -2.70 -10.78
C MET A 74 6.79 -4.11 -11.29
N GLY A 75 6.16 -4.17 -12.46
CA GLY A 75 5.51 -5.37 -13.01
C GLY A 75 6.42 -6.41 -13.68
N ASP A 76 7.66 -6.59 -13.23
CA ASP A 76 8.55 -7.65 -13.79
C ASP A 76 8.63 -8.91 -12.91
N VAL A 77 7.57 -9.21 -12.18
CA VAL A 77 7.35 -10.56 -11.65
C VAL A 77 5.87 -10.91 -11.72
N ARG A 78 5.54 -11.76 -12.71
CA ARG A 78 4.28 -12.50 -12.93
C ARG A 78 3.18 -11.85 -13.79
N PRO A 79 3.33 -11.83 -15.14
CA PRO A 79 2.23 -11.60 -16.07
C PRO A 79 1.21 -12.76 -16.17
N ARG A 80 1.20 -13.73 -15.25
CA ARG A 80 0.35 -14.95 -15.32
C ARG A 80 -0.66 -15.14 -14.20
N GLU A 81 -0.61 -14.35 -13.13
CA GLU A 81 -1.57 -14.50 -12.01
C GLU A 81 -2.61 -13.38 -11.95
N ALA A 82 -2.49 -12.32 -12.77
CA ALA A 82 -3.53 -11.28 -12.88
C ALA A 82 -4.63 -11.60 -13.92
N LEU A 83 -4.55 -12.78 -14.56
CA LEU A 83 -5.52 -13.24 -15.57
C LEU A 83 -6.29 -14.52 -15.15
N ALA A 84 -6.16 -14.96 -13.91
CA ALA A 84 -6.87 -16.13 -13.40
C ALA A 84 -7.32 -15.91 -11.95
N ASP A 85 -8.30 -15.03 -11.76
CA ASP A 85 -9.62 -15.31 -11.16
C ASP A 85 -10.41 -14.00 -10.97
#